data_AF-A0A2J6S9L4-F1
#
_entry.id   AF-A0A2J6S9L4-F1
#
_cell.length_a   1.000
_cell.length_b   1.000
_cell.length_c   1.000
_cell.angle_alpha   90.00
_cell.angle_beta   90.00
_cell.angle_gamma   90.00
#
_symmetry.space_group_name_H-M   'P 1'
#
loop_
_entity.id
_entity.type
_entity.pdbx_description
1 polymer ?
#
loop_
_entity_poly.entity_id
_entity_poly.type
_entity_poly.pdbx_seq_one_letter_code
_entity_poly.pdbx_strand_id
1 'polypeptide(L)'
;SSGRSLPASSGTSALSAAQTIAVRGLFDGGMVMYDRGVSCTGQVEGGESDAVFQIENGGSLSNVIIGPNQIDGVNCQGACTLTNVWWSAVCEDAFSIKNQDAGETTTINGGGAFGALDKVVQHNGAGTVSISGFTVSDFAKLYRSCGNCDSMFERHVIIDGVTASDESEIAGTSS
;
A
#
# COMPACT_ATOMS: atom_id res chain seq x y z
N SER A 1 -19.89 9.03 15.50
CA SER A 1 -18.91 9.04 14.40
C SER A 1 -17.63 8.41 14.92
N SER A 2 -17.40 7.13 14.64
CA SER A 2 -16.28 6.34 15.20
C SER A 2 -15.34 5.77 14.12
N GLY A 3 -15.30 6.37 12.93
CA GLY A 3 -14.71 5.74 11.74
C GLY A 3 -13.28 6.15 11.36
N ARG A 4 -12.59 7.00 12.12
CA ARG A 4 -11.23 7.46 11.75
C ARG A 4 -10.32 7.50 12.96
N SER A 5 -9.69 6.38 13.31
CA SER A 5 -8.58 6.40 14.27
C SER A 5 -7.29 5.98 13.58
N LEU A 6 -6.71 6.92 12.82
CA LEU A 6 -5.28 6.85 12.52
C LEU A 6 -4.54 6.80 13.87
N PRO A 7 -3.62 5.85 14.10
CA PRO A 7 -2.85 5.80 15.33
C PRO A 7 -1.98 7.06 15.50
N ALA A 8 -1.68 7.40 16.75
CA ALA A 8 -0.77 8.51 17.04
C ALA A 8 0.63 8.18 16.53
N SER A 9 1.23 9.14 15.82
CA SER A 9 2.61 9.02 15.37
C SER A 9 3.59 9.21 16.52
N SER A 10 4.70 8.46 16.52
CA SER A 10 5.82 8.64 17.46
C SER A 10 6.82 9.71 17.00
N GLY A 11 6.69 10.21 15.78
CA GLY A 11 7.55 11.23 15.19
C GLY A 11 7.28 11.43 13.70
N THR A 12 8.05 12.29 13.04
CA THR A 12 7.91 12.51 11.58
C THR A 12 9.28 12.45 10.91
N SER A 13 9.34 11.89 9.71
CA SER A 13 10.56 11.81 8.88
C SER A 13 10.22 12.06 7.41
N ALA A 14 10.76 13.13 6.83
CA ALA A 14 10.70 13.37 5.40
C ALA A 14 11.93 12.73 4.73
N LEU A 15 11.70 11.75 3.87
CA LEU A 15 12.74 11.01 3.16
C LEU A 15 13.09 11.72 1.85
N SER A 16 14.37 12.07 1.66
CA SER A 16 14.85 12.72 0.43
C SER A 16 14.80 11.81 -0.80
N ALA A 17 14.75 10.49 -0.60
CA ALA A 17 14.63 9.46 -1.62
C ALA A 17 13.76 8.30 -1.09
N ALA A 18 13.27 7.43 -1.98
CA ALA A 18 12.57 6.22 -1.58
C ALA A 18 13.46 5.38 -0.63
N GLN A 19 12.88 4.92 0.48
CA GLN A 19 13.61 4.05 1.41
C GLN A 19 13.48 2.59 0.97
N THR A 20 14.59 2.02 0.52
CA THR A 20 14.64 0.62 0.10
C THR A 20 14.84 -0.32 1.28
N ILE A 21 13.96 -1.31 1.40
CA ILE A 21 14.10 -2.48 2.27
C ILE A 21 14.63 -3.61 1.39
N ALA A 22 15.86 -4.04 1.68
CA ALA A 22 16.53 -5.07 0.90
C ALA A 22 15.80 -6.42 0.95
N VAL A 23 16.22 -7.36 0.08
CA VAL A 23 15.66 -8.72 0.00
C VAL A 23 15.68 -9.37 1.38
N ARG A 24 14.49 -9.84 1.84
CA ARG A 24 14.29 -10.40 3.19
C ARG A 24 14.65 -9.46 4.36
N GLY A 25 14.85 -8.18 4.08
CA GLY A 25 15.10 -7.15 5.07
C GLY A 25 13.85 -6.86 5.89
N LEU A 26 14.05 -6.44 7.14
CA LEU A 26 12.98 -6.08 8.06
C LEU A 26 13.14 -4.62 8.44
N PHE A 27 12.06 -3.86 8.33
CA PHE A 27 12.00 -2.48 8.82
C PHE A 27 10.82 -2.32 9.78
N ASP A 28 11.13 -1.92 11.01
CA ASP A 28 10.15 -1.46 11.99
C ASP A 28 10.32 0.05 12.15
N GLY A 29 9.29 0.81 11.76
CA GLY A 29 9.30 2.26 11.84
C GLY A 29 8.90 2.82 13.19
N GLY A 30 8.55 1.99 14.17
CA GLY A 30 8.21 2.43 15.53
C GLY A 30 7.02 3.40 15.59
N MET A 31 6.08 3.29 14.66
CA MET A 31 4.96 4.22 14.43
C MET A 31 5.37 5.64 14.04
N VAL A 32 6.54 5.82 13.44
CA VAL A 32 6.93 7.11 12.83
C VAL A 32 6.13 7.35 11.55
N MET A 33 5.78 8.62 11.32
CA MET A 33 5.19 9.07 10.07
C MET A 33 6.28 9.42 9.06
N TYR A 34 6.34 8.67 7.96
CA TYR A 34 7.25 8.87 6.85
C TYR A 34 6.52 9.48 5.66
N ASP A 35 7.11 10.48 5.03
CA ASP A 35 6.68 11.00 3.73
C ASP A 35 7.90 11.38 2.89
N ARG A 36 7.69 12.01 1.73
CA ARG A 36 8.75 12.46 0.81
C ARG A 36 8.97 13.97 0.84
N GLY A 37 8.21 14.70 1.66
CA GLY A 37 8.22 16.16 1.71
C GLY A 37 7.78 16.85 0.41
N VAL A 38 7.09 16.15 -0.48
CA VAL A 38 6.61 16.67 -1.77
C VAL A 38 5.09 16.70 -1.81
N SER A 39 4.52 17.63 -2.59
CA SER A 39 3.07 17.67 -2.77
C SER A 39 2.58 16.50 -3.61
N CYS A 40 1.45 15.92 -3.21
CA CYS A 40 0.73 14.94 -4.01
C CYS A 40 0.41 15.48 -5.42
N THR A 41 0.70 14.68 -6.44
CA THR A 41 0.49 15.01 -7.86
C THR A 41 -0.82 14.45 -8.42
N GLY A 42 -1.65 13.85 -7.56
CA GLY A 42 -2.93 13.25 -7.93
C GLY A 42 -2.76 11.85 -8.51
N GLN A 43 -3.62 11.48 -9.46
CA GLN A 43 -3.76 10.12 -9.99
C GLN A 43 -2.80 9.80 -11.15
N VAL A 44 -1.68 10.52 -11.23
CA VAL A 44 -0.63 10.23 -12.21
C VAL A 44 0.29 9.19 -11.59
N GLU A 45 0.42 8.02 -12.23
CA GLU A 45 1.26 6.93 -11.71
C GLU A 45 2.70 7.41 -11.54
N GLY A 46 3.23 7.23 -10.33
CA GLY A 46 4.62 7.56 -9.98
C GLY A 46 5.61 6.51 -10.47
N GLY A 47 6.86 6.91 -10.62
CA GLY A 47 7.98 5.99 -10.83
C GLY A 47 8.47 5.37 -9.53
N GLU A 48 9.37 4.39 -9.64
CA GLU A 48 9.95 3.74 -8.45
C GLU A 48 10.65 4.73 -7.50
N SER A 49 11.24 5.79 -8.04
CA SER A 49 11.88 6.85 -7.26
C SER A 49 10.91 7.73 -6.46
N ASP A 50 9.60 7.64 -6.73
CA ASP A 50 8.57 8.50 -6.14
C ASP A 50 7.91 7.87 -4.91
N ALA A 51 8.07 6.55 -4.73
CA ALA A 51 7.56 5.83 -3.57
C ALA A 51 8.15 6.33 -2.25
N VAL A 52 7.41 6.22 -1.15
CA VAL A 52 7.95 6.40 0.21
C VAL A 52 8.87 5.23 0.56
N PHE A 53 8.39 3.99 0.37
CA PHE A 53 9.16 2.77 0.58
C PHE A 53 9.16 1.87 -0.66
N GLN A 54 10.31 1.26 -0.91
CA GLN A 54 10.52 0.20 -1.90
C GLN A 54 10.92 -1.07 -1.16
N ILE A 55 10.15 -2.16 -1.30
CA ILE A 55 10.39 -3.40 -0.59
C ILE A 55 10.76 -4.48 -1.59
N GLU A 56 12.01 -4.92 -1.53
CA GLU A 56 12.49 -6.03 -2.36
C GLU A 56 11.88 -7.37 -1.91
N ASN A 57 11.90 -8.37 -2.79
CA ASN A 57 11.28 -9.68 -2.53
C ASN A 57 11.65 -10.27 -1.15
N GLY A 58 10.64 -10.73 -0.43
CA GLY A 58 10.69 -11.26 0.92
C GLY A 58 10.84 -10.20 2.02
N GLY A 59 10.96 -8.92 1.68
CA GLY A 59 11.11 -7.83 2.65
C GLY A 59 9.84 -7.58 3.46
N SER A 60 10.00 -6.95 4.62
CA SER A 60 8.89 -6.62 5.51
C SER A 60 8.96 -5.19 6.05
N LEU A 61 7.81 -4.53 6.07
CA LEU A 61 7.61 -3.20 6.64
C LEU A 61 6.58 -3.28 7.76
N SER A 62 6.90 -2.68 8.92
CA SER A 62 6.01 -2.70 10.07
C SER A 62 5.98 -1.40 10.85
N ASN A 63 4.85 -1.14 11.50
CA ASN A 63 4.63 0.00 12.39
C ASN A 63 5.05 1.33 11.75
N VAL A 64 4.46 1.64 10.61
CA VAL A 64 4.76 2.87 9.85
C VAL A 64 3.47 3.60 9.57
N ILE A 65 3.52 4.94 9.63
CA ILE A 65 2.48 5.80 9.06
C ILE A 65 3.06 6.46 7.81
N ILE A 66 2.32 6.45 6.71
CA ILE A 66 2.63 7.16 5.48
C ILE A 66 1.87 8.48 5.52
N GLY A 67 2.63 9.58 5.45
CA GLY A 67 2.13 10.94 5.48
C GLY A 67 1.54 11.38 4.13
N PRO A 68 0.85 12.54 4.09
CA PRO A 68 0.19 13.03 2.89
C PRO A 68 1.14 13.63 1.84
N ASN A 69 2.39 13.97 2.24
CA ASN A 69 3.35 14.64 1.35
C ASN A 69 4.17 13.62 0.55
N GLN A 70 3.48 12.88 -0.31
CA GLN A 70 4.02 11.81 -1.13
C GLN A 70 3.35 11.80 -2.51
N ILE A 71 4.02 11.18 -3.49
CA ILE A 71 3.50 10.97 -4.83
C ILE A 71 3.01 9.52 -4.98
N ASP A 72 3.86 8.57 -4.61
CA ASP A 72 3.53 7.14 -4.54
C ASP A 72 3.82 6.60 -3.12
N GLY A 73 3.00 5.65 -2.67
CA GLY A 73 3.00 5.14 -1.31
C GLY A 73 4.11 4.12 -1.05
N VAL A 74 3.75 2.85 -1.03
CA VAL A 74 4.68 1.73 -0.80
C VAL A 74 4.64 0.78 -1.98
N ASN A 75 5.80 0.34 -2.45
CA ASN A 75 5.92 -0.57 -3.57
C ASN A 75 6.64 -1.86 -3.17
N CYS A 76 6.18 -3.00 -3.69
CA CYS A 76 6.87 -4.28 -3.56
C CYS A 76 7.37 -4.80 -4.91
N GLN A 77 8.63 -5.26 -4.88
CA GLN A 77 9.37 -5.85 -6.00
C GLN A 77 9.54 -7.36 -5.76
N GLY A 78 8.42 -8.07 -5.74
CA GLY A 78 8.27 -9.45 -5.29
C GLY A 78 7.29 -9.55 -4.12
N ALA A 79 7.12 -10.76 -3.59
CA ALA A 79 6.32 -10.99 -2.38
C ALA A 79 6.85 -10.15 -1.20
N CYS A 80 5.97 -9.49 -0.45
CA CYS A 80 6.39 -8.74 0.74
C CYS A 80 5.36 -8.85 1.88
N THR A 81 5.75 -8.39 3.07
CA THR A 81 4.85 -8.35 4.23
C THR A 81 4.72 -6.94 4.78
N LEU A 82 3.48 -6.46 4.91
CA LEU A 82 3.14 -5.22 5.61
C LEU A 82 2.42 -5.59 6.92
N THR A 83 2.88 -5.07 8.04
CA THR A 83 2.23 -5.30 9.34
C THR A 83 2.00 -3.98 10.06
N ASN A 84 0.75 -3.62 10.35
CA ASN A 84 0.40 -2.39 11.05
C ASN A 84 0.97 -1.13 10.32
N VAL A 85 0.76 -1.07 9.00
CA VAL A 85 1.15 0.07 8.15
C VAL A 85 -0.08 0.92 7.84
N TRP A 86 0.04 2.23 8.00
CA TRP A 86 -1.08 3.16 7.91
C TRP A 86 -0.83 4.23 6.85
N TRP A 87 -1.84 4.65 6.10
CA TRP A 87 -1.80 5.80 5.20
C TRP A 87 -2.76 6.86 5.70
N SER A 88 -2.22 8.00 6.11
CA SER A 88 -3.00 9.13 6.64
C SER A 88 -3.84 9.83 5.56
N ALA A 89 -3.32 9.86 4.34
CA ALA A 89 -3.99 10.25 3.11
C ALA A 89 -3.28 9.57 1.92
N VAL A 90 -4.03 8.91 1.06
CA VAL A 90 -3.51 8.31 -0.18
C VAL A 90 -3.44 9.36 -1.28
N CYS A 91 -2.36 9.35 -2.08
CA CYS A 91 -2.16 10.28 -3.20
C CYS A 91 -2.65 9.65 -4.51
N GLU A 92 -1.83 8.78 -5.10
CA GLU A 92 -2.22 7.92 -6.23
C GLU A 92 -2.71 6.58 -5.68
N ASP A 93 -1.77 5.70 -5.32
CA ASP A 93 -2.01 4.44 -4.63
C ASP A 93 -1.45 4.43 -3.20
N ALA A 94 -2.05 3.64 -2.31
CA ALA A 94 -1.44 3.39 -1.01
C ALA A 94 -0.30 2.39 -1.15
N PHE A 95 -0.59 1.29 -1.86
CA PHE A 95 0.30 0.15 -1.97
C PHE A 95 0.24 -0.48 -3.37
N SER A 96 1.39 -0.64 -4.02
CA SER A 96 1.51 -1.36 -5.28
C SER A 96 2.38 -2.61 -5.17
N ILE A 97 1.87 -3.73 -5.67
CA ILE A 97 2.66 -4.93 -5.97
C ILE A 97 3.13 -4.79 -7.41
N LYS A 98 4.30 -4.16 -7.60
CA LYS A 98 4.85 -3.88 -8.93
C LYS A 98 5.28 -5.18 -9.63
N ASN A 99 5.93 -6.08 -8.90
CA ASN A 99 6.34 -7.41 -9.36
C ASN A 99 5.98 -8.48 -8.31
N GLN A 100 5.60 -9.68 -8.75
CA GLN A 100 5.37 -10.86 -7.90
C GLN A 100 5.21 -12.11 -8.77
N ASP A 101 5.77 -13.25 -8.36
CA ASP A 101 5.61 -14.51 -9.08
C ASP A 101 4.28 -15.21 -8.78
N ALA A 102 3.78 -16.04 -9.71
CA ALA A 102 2.45 -16.67 -9.59
C ALA A 102 2.26 -17.56 -8.34
N GLY A 103 3.34 -18.14 -7.81
CA GLY A 103 3.31 -18.97 -6.61
C GLY A 103 3.54 -18.20 -5.30
N GLU A 104 3.75 -16.88 -5.38
CA GLU A 104 4.06 -16.04 -4.23
C GLU A 104 2.82 -15.39 -3.62
N THR A 105 2.97 -14.91 -2.38
CA THR A 105 1.91 -14.21 -1.65
C THR A 105 2.47 -13.00 -0.93
N THR A 106 1.94 -11.83 -1.28
CA THR A 106 2.11 -10.60 -0.49
C THR A 106 1.07 -10.57 0.61
N THR A 107 1.47 -10.19 1.82
CA THR A 107 0.59 -10.20 3.00
C THR A 107 0.48 -8.80 3.61
N ILE A 108 -0.76 -8.37 3.86
CA ILE A 108 -1.09 -7.14 4.59
C ILE A 108 -1.83 -7.55 5.87
N ASN A 109 -1.23 -7.27 7.03
CA ASN A 109 -1.73 -7.64 8.35
C ASN A 109 -2.01 -6.39 9.20
N GLY A 110 -3.29 -6.07 9.38
CA GLY A 110 -3.72 -4.86 10.08
C GLY A 110 -3.30 -3.59 9.35
N GLY A 111 -3.38 -2.46 10.05
CA GLY A 111 -3.11 -1.16 9.45
C GLY A 111 -4.36 -0.52 8.83
N GLY A 112 -4.16 0.49 8.00
CA GLY A 112 -5.28 1.12 7.33
C GLY A 112 -4.94 2.24 6.36
N ALA A 113 -5.87 2.62 5.48
CA ALA A 113 -5.68 3.71 4.52
C ALA A 113 -6.89 4.62 4.45
N PHE A 114 -6.65 5.92 4.24
CA PHE A 114 -7.69 6.93 4.19
C PHE A 114 -7.56 7.80 2.93
N GLY A 115 -8.69 8.21 2.35
CA GLY A 115 -8.72 9.24 1.30
C GLY A 115 -8.21 8.78 -0.07
N ALA A 116 -8.39 7.51 -0.43
CA ALA A 116 -7.93 6.97 -1.72
C ALA A 116 -8.94 7.25 -2.85
N LEU A 117 -8.62 8.19 -3.73
CA LEU A 117 -9.54 8.64 -4.79
C LEU A 117 -9.82 7.59 -5.88
N ASP A 118 -8.92 6.63 -6.11
CA ASP A 118 -9.17 5.50 -7.03
C ASP A 118 -8.94 4.14 -6.36
N LYS A 119 -7.70 3.82 -6.00
CA LYS A 119 -7.33 2.48 -5.50
C LYS A 119 -6.39 2.55 -4.30
N VAL A 120 -6.61 1.64 -3.34
CA VAL A 120 -5.73 1.48 -2.17
C VAL A 120 -4.61 0.51 -2.52
N VAL A 121 -4.96 -0.70 -2.99
CA VAL A 121 -4.01 -1.75 -3.38
C VAL A 121 -4.07 -1.98 -4.88
N GLN A 122 -2.97 -1.72 -5.57
CA GLN A 122 -2.77 -2.01 -6.98
C GLN A 122 -1.91 -3.27 -7.17
N HIS A 123 -2.45 -4.25 -7.89
CA HIS A 123 -1.78 -5.53 -8.13
C HIS A 123 -1.37 -5.65 -9.60
N ASN A 124 -0.09 -5.34 -9.87
CA ASN A 124 0.51 -5.41 -11.21
C ASN A 124 1.19 -6.76 -11.45
N GLY A 125 1.85 -7.33 -10.43
CA GLY A 125 2.46 -8.67 -10.47
C GLY A 125 1.44 -9.82 -10.56
N ALA A 126 1.93 -11.06 -10.63
CA ALA A 126 1.10 -12.27 -10.58
C ALA A 126 0.85 -12.71 -9.12
N GLY A 127 0.15 -13.83 -8.93
CA GLY A 127 0.10 -14.51 -7.63
C GLY A 127 -0.99 -13.96 -6.71
N THR A 128 -0.75 -13.99 -5.39
CA THR A 128 -1.78 -13.69 -4.39
C THR A 128 -1.44 -12.45 -3.56
N VAL A 129 -2.46 -11.65 -3.23
CA VAL A 129 -2.39 -10.72 -2.10
C VAL A 129 -3.40 -11.12 -1.03
N SER A 130 -2.95 -11.21 0.21
CA SER A 130 -3.79 -11.51 1.38
C SER A 130 -3.89 -10.28 2.27
N ILE A 131 -5.10 -9.73 2.42
CA ILE A 131 -5.40 -8.53 3.18
C ILE A 131 -6.24 -8.92 4.39
N SER A 132 -5.68 -8.78 5.59
CA SER A 132 -6.35 -9.16 6.83
C SER A 132 -6.40 -8.02 7.84
N GLY A 133 -7.55 -7.83 8.51
CA GLY A 133 -7.69 -6.87 9.61
C GLY A 133 -7.46 -5.39 9.24
N PHE A 134 -7.54 -5.04 7.96
CA PHE A 134 -7.24 -3.70 7.44
C PHE A 134 -8.42 -2.74 7.64
N THR A 135 -8.14 -1.49 8.01
CA THR A 135 -9.16 -0.44 8.13
C THR A 135 -9.08 0.52 6.96
N VAL A 136 -10.18 0.78 6.27
CA VAL A 136 -10.21 1.69 5.13
C VAL A 136 -11.43 2.61 5.18
N SER A 137 -11.23 3.89 4.87
CA SER A 137 -12.31 4.89 4.81
C SER A 137 -12.04 5.96 3.76
N ASP A 138 -13.10 6.57 3.23
CA ASP A 138 -13.01 7.60 2.19
C ASP A 138 -12.22 7.08 0.98
N PHE A 139 -12.68 5.99 0.36
CA PHE A 139 -11.95 5.33 -0.72
C PHE A 139 -12.83 5.03 -1.93
N ALA A 140 -12.24 4.69 -3.08
CA ALA A 140 -13.00 4.23 -4.24
C ALA A 140 -12.93 2.71 -4.42
N LYS A 141 -11.72 2.12 -4.35
CA LYS A 141 -11.50 0.67 -4.43
C LYS A 141 -10.44 0.21 -3.43
N LEU A 142 -10.71 -0.82 -2.64
CA LEU A 142 -9.68 -1.39 -1.76
C LEU A 142 -8.64 -2.17 -2.57
N TYR A 143 -9.08 -3.01 -3.51
CA TYR A 143 -8.19 -3.81 -4.34
C TYR A 143 -8.52 -3.68 -5.82
N ARG A 144 -7.48 -3.53 -6.65
CA ARG A 144 -7.56 -3.55 -8.10
C ARG A 144 -6.48 -4.44 -8.72
N SER A 145 -6.92 -5.42 -9.52
CA SER A 145 -6.05 -6.10 -10.49
C SER A 145 -5.79 -5.17 -11.68
N CYS A 146 -4.54 -5.08 -12.13
CA CYS A 146 -4.20 -4.33 -13.33
C CYS A 146 -4.91 -4.90 -14.57
N GLY A 147 -5.73 -4.07 -15.22
CA GLY A 147 -6.56 -4.46 -16.38
C GLY A 147 -6.01 -4.05 -17.74
N ASN A 148 -4.91 -3.30 -17.77
CA ASN A 148 -4.28 -2.75 -18.97
C ASN A 148 -2.74 -2.83 -18.90
N CYS A 149 -2.20 -3.68 -18.01
CA CYS A 149 -0.77 -3.94 -17.96
C CYS A 149 -0.32 -4.64 -19.24
N ASP A 150 0.90 -4.33 -19.71
CA ASP A 150 1.49 -4.94 -20.90
C ASP A 150 1.51 -6.47 -20.82
N SER A 151 1.71 -6.99 -19.60
CA SER A 151 1.56 -8.40 -19.26
C SER A 151 0.33 -8.63 -18.39
N MET A 152 -0.52 -9.55 -18.83
CA MET A 152 -1.71 -9.98 -18.09
C MET A 152 -1.41 -11.28 -17.36
N PHE A 153 -1.61 -11.26 -16.04
CA PHE A 153 -1.36 -12.39 -15.14
C PHE A 153 -2.65 -12.82 -14.46
N GLU A 154 -2.70 -14.09 -14.06
CA GLU A 154 -3.67 -14.54 -13.07
C GLU A 154 -3.30 -13.94 -11.70
N ARG A 155 -4.28 -13.32 -11.05
CA ARG A 155 -4.13 -12.63 -9.77
C ARG A 155 -5.22 -13.05 -8.82
N HIS A 156 -4.84 -13.35 -7.59
CA HIS A 156 -5.74 -13.74 -6.52
C HIS A 156 -5.72 -12.69 -5.42
N VAL A 157 -6.88 -12.51 -4.78
CA VAL A 157 -7.02 -11.66 -3.61
C VAL A 157 -7.78 -12.44 -2.54
N ILE A 158 -7.27 -12.38 -1.31
CA ILE A 158 -7.92 -12.90 -0.11
C ILE A 158 -8.16 -11.70 0.80
N ILE A 159 -9.41 -11.48 1.22
CA ILE A 159 -9.80 -10.36 2.08
C ILE A 159 -10.51 -10.92 3.30
N ASP A 160 -9.97 -10.66 4.49
CA ASP A 160 -10.53 -11.15 5.75
C ASP A 160 -10.51 -10.07 6.84
N GLY A 161 -11.58 -9.98 7.63
CA GLY A 161 -11.66 -9.05 8.77
C GLY A 161 -11.45 -7.56 8.43
N VAL A 162 -11.69 -7.14 7.19
CA VAL A 162 -11.56 -5.73 6.77
C VAL A 162 -12.72 -4.90 7.29
N THR A 163 -12.41 -3.72 7.82
CA THR A 163 -13.40 -2.70 8.21
C THR A 163 -13.39 -1.59 7.17
N ALA A 164 -14.51 -1.40 6.47
CA ALA A 164 -14.68 -0.38 5.45
C ALA A 164 -15.80 0.60 5.84
N SER A 165 -15.56 1.90 5.68
CA SER A 165 -16.55 2.96 5.85
C SER A 165 -16.47 4.00 4.75
N ASP A 166 -17.57 4.74 4.54
CA ASP A 166 -17.65 5.93 3.68
C ASP A 166 -17.16 5.71 2.22
N GLU A 167 -18.10 5.20 1.41
CA GLU A 167 -18.10 4.88 -0.04
C GLU A 167 -16.97 3.94 -0.54
N SER A 168 -17.31 2.97 -1.42
CA SER A 168 -16.39 2.21 -2.35
C SER A 168 -16.85 0.79 -2.73
N GLU A 169 -16.15 0.24 -3.73
CA GLU A 169 -16.06 -1.18 -4.11
C GLU A 169 -14.91 -1.89 -3.35
N ILE A 170 -15.16 -3.06 -2.77
CA ILE A 170 -14.13 -3.78 -2.00
C ILE A 170 -13.07 -4.44 -2.90
N ALA A 171 -13.47 -5.02 -4.03
CA ALA A 171 -12.55 -5.67 -4.95
C ALA A 171 -13.05 -5.60 -6.38
N GLY A 172 -12.20 -5.11 -7.29
CA GLY A 172 -12.45 -5.07 -8.73
C GLY A 172 -11.45 -5.90 -9.51
N THR A 173 -11.90 -7.01 -10.10
CA THR A 173 -11.10 -7.87 -10.97
C THR A 173 -11.36 -7.54 -12.44
N SER A 174 -10.31 -7.45 -13.26
CA SER A 174 -10.44 -7.51 -14.72
C SER A 174 -10.33 -8.97 -15.17
N SER A 175 -11.32 -9.46 -15.90
CA SER A 175 -11.31 -10.77 -16.57
C SER A 175 -10.32 -10.83 -17.72
#